data_AF-A0A483KND1-F1
#
_entry.id   AF-A0A483KND1-F1
#
_cell.length_a   1.000
_cell.length_b   1.000
_cell.length_c   1.000
_cell.angle_alpha   90.00
_cell.angle_beta   90.00
_cell.angle_gamma   90.00
#
_symmetry.space_group_name_H-M   'P 1'
#
loop_
_entity.id
_entity.type
_entity.pdbx_description
1 polymer ?
#
loop_
_entity_poly.entity_id
_entity_poly.type
_entity_poly.pdbx_seq_one_letter_code
_entity_poly.pdbx_strand_id
1 'polypeptide(L)'
;MSKLLCDIDHFKRINDKYGHFQGDLVIQYVAGVLQDQVRRDDIVARTGGEEFALLLSDVGQQQAQLIAKRTRQTIINPGDVSSRVKLPESVTISIGLATTEDPKTV
;
A
#
# COMPACT_ATOMS: atom_id res chain seq x y z
N MET A 1 -15.05 -1.60 10.54
CA MET A 1 -14.36 -1.80 9.25
C MET A 1 -13.47 -0.61 8.94
N SER A 2 -12.21 -0.85 8.57
CA SER A 2 -11.28 0.21 8.18
C SER A 2 -10.97 0.17 6.68
N LYS A 3 -10.64 1.34 6.13
CA LYS A 3 -10.22 1.53 4.74
C LYS A 3 -8.91 2.30 4.73
N LEU A 4 -7.99 1.88 3.87
CA LEU A 4 -6.77 2.63 3.59
C LEU A 4 -6.79 3.07 2.13
N LEU A 5 -6.42 4.31 1.86
CA LEU A 5 -6.08 4.79 0.52
C LEU A 5 -4.58 5.09 0.50
N CYS A 6 -3.91 4.58 -0.50
CA CYS A 6 -2.46 4.62 -0.62
C CYS A 6 -2.08 5.23 -1.98
N ASP A 7 -1.06 6.11 -1.98
CA ASP A 7 -0.53 6.75 -3.17
C ASP A 7 1.01 6.69 -3.16
N ILE A 8 1.62 6.27 -4.28
CA ILE A 8 3.07 6.15 -4.39
C ILE A 8 3.68 7.54 -4.57
N ASP A 9 4.48 7.97 -3.60
CA ASP A 9 5.00 9.33 -3.58
C ASP A 9 5.93 9.58 -4.78
N HIS A 10 5.68 10.68 -5.49
CA HIS A 10 6.48 11.12 -6.64
C HIS A 10 6.56 10.11 -7.81
N PHE A 11 5.55 9.28 -8.02
CA PHE A 11 5.58 8.22 -9.05
C PHE A 11 5.82 8.75 -10.48
N LYS A 12 5.18 9.86 -10.86
CA LYS A 12 5.45 10.51 -12.16
C LYS A 12 6.94 10.84 -12.36
N ARG A 13 7.64 11.31 -11.31
CA ARG A 13 9.08 11.60 -11.38
C ARG A 13 9.90 10.34 -11.67
N ILE A 14 9.49 9.20 -11.12
CA ILE A 14 10.13 7.90 -11.40
C ILE A 14 9.94 7.53 -12.87
N ASN A 15 8.72 7.64 -13.40
CA ASN A 15 8.44 7.38 -14.81
C ASN A 15 9.23 8.31 -15.74
N ASP A 16 9.24 9.61 -15.44
CA ASP A 16 9.93 10.60 -16.27
C ASP A 16 11.47 10.37 -16.27
N LYS A 17 12.03 9.88 -15.16
CA LYS A 17 13.48 9.67 -15.00
C LYS A 17 13.97 8.32 -15.49
N TYR A 18 13.22 7.24 -15.27
CA TYR A 18 13.66 5.86 -15.54
C TYR A 18 12.81 5.13 -16.59
N GLY A 19 11.75 5.77 -17.08
CA GLY A 19 10.82 5.19 -18.04
C GLY A 19 9.71 4.35 -17.40
N HIS A 20 8.63 4.15 -18.15
CA HIS A 20 7.42 3.46 -17.69
C HIS A 20 7.66 2.01 -17.25
N PHE A 21 8.57 1.29 -17.91
CA PHE A 21 8.93 -0.08 -17.50
C PHE A 21 9.39 -0.14 -16.04
N GLN A 22 10.15 0.87 -15.61
CA GLN A 22 10.62 0.93 -14.24
C GLN A 22 9.52 1.35 -13.26
N GLY A 23 8.57 2.19 -13.70
CA GLY A 23 7.35 2.48 -12.95
C GLY A 23 6.49 1.23 -12.73
N ASP A 24 6.36 0.38 -13.74
CA ASP A 24 5.62 -0.90 -13.62
C ASP A 24 6.24 -1.80 -12.55
N LEU A 25 7.57 -1.86 -12.49
CA LEU A 25 8.29 -2.59 -11.45
C LEU A 25 8.03 -2.03 -10.04
N VAL A 26 7.94 -0.70 -9.91
CA VAL A 26 7.58 -0.04 -8.64
C VAL A 26 6.14 -0.38 -8.25
N ILE A 27 5.20 -0.37 -9.19
CA ILE A 27 3.79 -0.75 -8.95
C ILE A 27 3.70 -2.21 -8.50
N GLN A 28 4.40 -3.12 -9.18
CA GLN A 28 4.42 -4.55 -8.84
C GLN A 28 4.99 -4.78 -7.44
N TYR A 29 6.07 -4.08 -7.10
CA TYR A 29 6.67 -4.12 -5.77
C TYR A 29 5.68 -3.65 -4.70
N VAL A 30 5.08 -2.47 -4.87
CA VAL A 30 4.11 -1.93 -3.91
C VAL A 30 2.89 -2.84 -3.77
N ALA A 31 2.36 -3.35 -4.88
CA ALA A 31 1.24 -4.29 -4.86
C ALA A 31 1.56 -5.58 -4.09
N GLY A 32 2.75 -6.15 -4.30
CA GLY A 32 3.22 -7.32 -3.55
C GLY A 32 3.31 -7.04 -2.05
N VAL A 33 3.92 -5.90 -1.68
CA VAL A 33 3.97 -5.50 -0.27
C VAL A 33 2.57 -5.32 0.30
N LEU A 34 1.64 -4.64 -0.39
CA LEU A 34 0.27 -4.46 0.11
C LEU A 34 -0.46 -5.79 0.32
N GLN A 35 -0.27 -6.76 -0.59
CA GLN A 35 -0.86 -8.10 -0.46
C GLN A 35 -0.30 -8.87 0.75
N ASP A 36 1.00 -8.78 1.02
CA ASP A 36 1.62 -9.43 2.18
C ASP A 36 1.19 -8.83 3.53
N GLN A 37 0.63 -7.62 3.51
CA GLN A 37 0.25 -6.89 4.71
C GLN A 37 -1.18 -7.18 5.17
N VAL A 38 -2.00 -7.77 4.32
CA VAL A 38 -3.42 -8.00 4.57
C VAL A 38 -3.75 -9.48 4.73
N ARG A 39 -4.94 -9.77 5.27
CA ARG A 39 -5.45 -11.14 5.39
C ARG A 39 -6.15 -11.57 4.10
N ARG A 40 -6.48 -12.86 4.01
CA ARG A 40 -7.17 -13.44 2.86
C ARG A 40 -8.54 -12.81 2.57
N ASP A 41 -9.24 -12.36 3.61
CA ASP A 41 -10.59 -11.77 3.51
C ASP A 41 -10.58 -10.24 3.37
N ASP A 42 -9.39 -9.65 3.38
CA ASP A 42 -9.20 -8.24 3.07
C ASP A 42 -9.03 -8.06 1.55
N ILE A 43 -9.39 -6.89 1.04
CA ILE A 43 -9.26 -6.59 -0.39
C ILE A 43 -8.14 -5.58 -0.60
N VAL A 44 -7.26 -5.86 -1.57
CA VAL A 44 -6.32 -4.90 -2.13
C VAL A 44 -6.74 -4.62 -3.57
N ALA A 45 -7.00 -3.35 -3.89
CA ALA A 45 -7.38 -2.91 -5.22
C ALA A 45 -6.43 -1.81 -5.70
N ARG A 46 -6.07 -1.84 -6.98
CA ARG A 46 -5.47 -0.69 -7.67
C ARG A 46 -6.61 0.15 -8.21
N THR A 47 -6.78 1.36 -7.68
CA THR A 47 -7.90 2.26 -8.03
C THR A 47 -7.56 3.22 -9.15
N GLY A 48 -6.26 3.46 -9.39
CA GLY A 48 -5.77 4.40 -10.40
C GLY A 48 -4.39 4.01 -10.95
N GLY A 49 -3.68 5.01 -11.50
CA GLY A 49 -2.33 4.84 -12.04
C GLY A 49 -1.34 4.37 -10.97
N GLU A 50 -1.16 5.16 -9.92
CA GLU A 50 -0.27 4.88 -8.79
C GLU A 50 -1.02 4.70 -7.45
N GLU A 51 -2.34 4.68 -7.50
CA GLU A 51 -3.21 4.65 -6.32
C GLU A 51 -3.73 3.24 -6.01
N PHE A 52 -3.77 2.92 -4.72
CA PHE A 52 -4.30 1.67 -4.19
C PHE A 52 -5.29 1.91 -3.06
N ALA A 53 -6.25 1.00 -2.90
CA ALA A 53 -7.17 0.97 -1.78
C ALA A 53 -7.15 -0.39 -1.10
N LEU A 54 -7.16 -0.38 0.24
CA LEU A 54 -7.30 -1.57 1.07
C LEU A 54 -8.60 -1.50 1.83
N LEU A 55 -9.40 -2.57 1.77
CA LEU A 55 -10.59 -2.76 2.58
C LEU A 55 -10.29 -3.83 3.63
N LEU A 56 -10.30 -3.41 4.89
CA LEU A 56 -9.91 -4.24 6.02
C LEU A 56 -11.16 -4.66 6.81
N SER A 57 -11.49 -5.95 6.72
CA SER A 57 -12.66 -6.57 7.35
C SER A 57 -12.38 -6.77 8.84
N ASP A 58 -13.34 -6.39 9.70
CA ASP A 58 -13.22 -6.50 11.16
C ASP A 58 -11.96 -5.86 11.79
N VAL A 59 -11.35 -4.91 11.08
CA VAL A 59 -10.23 -4.12 11.59
C VAL A 59 -10.76 -2.78 12.11
N GLY A 60 -10.34 -2.45 13.33
CA GLY A 60 -10.57 -1.14 13.96
C GLY A 60 -9.40 -0.17 13.74
N GLN A 61 -9.61 1.11 14.09
CA GLN A 61 -8.68 2.20 13.78
C GLN A 61 -7.23 1.94 14.24
N GLN A 62 -7.02 1.49 15.49
CA GLN A 62 -5.68 1.28 16.03
C GLN A 62 -4.91 0.19 15.26
N GLN A 63 -5.58 -0.92 14.94
CA GLN A 63 -4.98 -2.00 14.18
C GLN A 63 -4.73 -1.58 12.72
N ALA A 64 -5.65 -0.84 12.11
CA ALA A 64 -5.44 -0.29 10.77
C ALA A 64 -4.26 0.69 10.73
N GLN A 65 -4.06 1.50 11.77
CA GLN A 65 -2.89 2.37 11.89
C GLN A 65 -1.59 1.57 11.99
N LEU A 66 -1.59 0.44 12.70
CA LEU A 66 -0.43 -0.45 12.78
C LEU A 66 -0.10 -1.06 11.42
N ILE A 67 -1.12 -1.54 10.70
CA ILE A 67 -0.97 -2.05 9.33
C ILE A 67 -0.38 -0.97 8.43
N ALA A 68 -0.95 0.25 8.43
CA ALA A 68 -0.44 1.36 7.62
C ALA A 68 1.03 1.71 7.94
N LYS A 69 1.40 1.77 9.22
CA LYS A 69 2.80 2.02 9.63
C LYS A 69 3.75 0.92 9.17
N ARG A 70 3.36 -0.35 9.36
CA ARG A 70 4.16 -1.51 8.93
C ARG A 70 4.33 -1.51 7.41
N THR A 71 3.26 -1.31 6.65
CA THR A 71 3.29 -1.18 5.19
C THR A 71 4.27 -0.10 4.73
N ARG A 72 4.19 1.11 5.30
CA ARG A 72 5.14 2.20 4.97
C ARG A 72 6.58 1.79 5.24
N GLN A 73 6.83 1.18 6.40
CA GLN A 73 8.18 0.78 6.79
C GLN A 73 8.75 -0.32 5.87
N THR A 74 7.92 -1.28 5.47
CA THR A 74 8.31 -2.34 4.53
C THR A 74 8.58 -1.79 3.12
N ILE A 75 7.82 -0.79 2.66
CA ILE A 75 8.07 -0.15 1.35
C ILE A 75 9.39 0.62 1.35
N ILE A 76 9.69 1.34 2.43
CA ILE A 76 10.95 2.10 2.56
C ILE A 76 12.15 1.16 2.67
N ASN A 77 12.02 0.12 3.50
CA ASN A 77 13.07 -0.83 3.82
C ASN A 77 12.58 -2.28 3.58
N PRO A 78 12.60 -2.77 2.34
CA PRO A 78 12.11 -4.11 2.00
C PRO A 78 12.80 -5.26 2.74
N GLY A 79 14.02 -5.05 3.24
CA GLY A 79 14.86 -6.15 3.75
C GLY A 79 15.02 -7.26 2.70
N ASP A 80 15.19 -8.50 3.17
CA ASP A 80 15.14 -9.72 2.33
C ASP A 80 13.70 -10.14 1.97
N VAL A 81 12.70 -9.42 2.50
CA VAL A 81 11.29 -9.73 2.30
C VAL A 81 10.89 -9.21 0.92
N SER A 82 10.99 -10.08 -0.07
CA SER A 82 10.28 -10.03 -1.36
C SER A 82 10.85 -9.22 -2.53
N SER A 83 12.04 -8.60 -2.47
CA SER A 83 12.56 -7.87 -3.65
C SER A 83 13.14 -8.82 -4.73
N ARG A 84 12.26 -9.63 -5.34
CA ARG A 84 12.49 -10.22 -6.69
C ARG A 84 12.64 -9.13 -7.75
N VAL A 85 12.23 -7.91 -7.43
CA VAL A 85 12.24 -6.74 -8.29
C VAL A 85 13.29 -5.76 -7.79
N LYS A 86 14.25 -5.43 -8.65
CA LYS A 86 15.25 -4.39 -8.40
C LYS A 86 14.64 -3.03 -8.71
N LEU A 87 14.42 -2.22 -7.67
CA LEU A 87 13.93 -0.84 -7.79
C LEU A 87 15.05 0.09 -8.28
N PRO A 88 14.70 1.20 -8.97
CA PRO A 88 15.71 2.12 -9.49
C PRO A 88 16.24 3.05 -8.39
N GLU A 89 15.43 3.30 -7.36
CA GLU A 89 15.70 4.15 -6.21
C GLU A 89 14.72 3.80 -5.07
N SER A 90 14.94 4.36 -3.88
CA SER A 90 14.01 4.22 -2.76
C SER A 90 12.65 4.82 -3.07
N VAL A 91 11.59 4.12 -2.68
CA VAL A 91 10.20 4.53 -2.88
C VAL A 91 9.53 4.73 -1.53
N THR A 92 8.64 5.71 -1.43
CA THR A 92 7.79 5.94 -0.27
C THR A 92 6.33 5.97 -0.68
N ILE A 93 5.43 5.79 0.30
CA ILE A 93 3.98 5.81 0.07
C ILE A 93 3.30 6.68 1.12
N SER A 94 2.29 7.42 0.69
CA SER A 94 1.36 8.14 1.57
C SER A 94 0.12 7.29 1.78
N ILE A 95 -0.38 7.23 3.03
CA ILE A 95 -1.55 6.41 3.39
C ILE A 95 -2.56 7.23 4.18
N GLY A 96 -3.75 7.40 3.63
CA GLY A 96 -4.94 7.88 4.33
C GLY A 96 -5.71 6.72 4.95
N LEU A 97 -6.29 6.93 6.13
CA LEU A 97 -7.04 5.92 6.88
C LEU A 97 -8.40 6.47 7.28
N ALA A 98 -9.44 5.69 7.02
CA ALA A 98 -10.79 5.95 7.52
C ALA A 98 -11.33 4.69 8.19
N THR A 99 -12.02 4.84 9.32
CA THR A 99 -12.70 3.73 10.01
C THR A 99 -14.15 4.08 10.16
N THR A 100 -15.03 3.14 9.83
CA THR A 100 -16.45 3.24 10.18
C THR A 100 -16.67 2.44 11.45
N GLU A 101 -17.22 3.10 12.46
CA GLU A 101 -17.80 2.43 13.60
C GLU A 101 -19.02 1.64 13.11
N ASP A 102 -19.19 0.42 13.60
CA ASP A 102 -20.46 -0.27 13.40
C ASP A 102 -21.54 0.59 14.07
N PRO A 103 -22.63 0.96 13.36
CA PRO A 103 -23.78 1.51 14.03
C PRO A 103 -24.27 0.41 14.96
N LYS A 104 -23.93 0.51 16.25
CA LYS A 104 -24.43 -0.41 17.27
C LYS A 104 -25.93 -0.52 17.06
N THR A 105 -26.39 -1.74 16.77
CA THR A 105 -27.78 -2.14 16.91
C THR A 105 -28.25 -1.61 18.27
N VAL A 106 -29.18 -0.65 18.22
CA VAL A 106 -29.87 -0.12 19.40
C VAL A 106 -30.69 -1.23 20.03
#